data_AF-A0A7S2D2I6-F1
#
_entry.id   AF-A0A7S2D2I6-F1
#
_cell.length_a   1.000
_cell.length_b   1.000
_cell.length_c   1.000
_cell.angle_alpha   90.00
_cell.angle_beta   90.00
_cell.angle_gamma   90.00
#
_symmetry.space_group_name_H-M   'P 1'
#
loop_
_entity.id
_entity.type
_entity.pdbx_description
1 polymer ?
#
loop_
_entity_poly.entity_id
_entity_poly.type
_entity_poly.pdbx_seq_one_letter_code
_entity_poly.pdbx_strand_id
1 'polypeptide(L)'
;EHIETLAGNDYENVYAIWDSGMTMGCSCDAGYTGPNCAVKECKYGIDPLYLDDDATARMTETFIDIGGTNGVEGTYAIKFYDVFGEDYSTAPIKISTANTGVGTCSELTTALEALPNTVIPSSSVYCSMSQYSTLGTTYALTFTGNPGILKELEVDYYDGGRPTLFNQWGYAGLNISSMVYTKGVPGADVDYFATKCEGVKVKTKFAGDQQVPYNPSANIWGALRDIDSTTEYSQLAKCLGDSDGSVDNNVDTTDWDYGSYLPADRSYEKMGGNPHIVKLVPTTMTDYYAPAYYHLVWGSQLETYNNYTGTYEGNPEYGKVFWLASPPVSETDEYHVY
;
A
#
# COMPACT_ATOMS: atom_id res chain seq x y z
N GLU A 1 -13.52 -35.20 -5.74
CA GLU A 1 -12.89 -35.74 -6.96
C GLU A 1 -11.90 -36.84 -6.62
N HIS A 2 -11.35 -37.56 -7.61
CA HIS A 2 -10.25 -38.50 -7.37
C HIS A 2 -8.98 -37.73 -6.99
N ILE A 3 -8.17 -38.27 -6.06
CA ILE A 3 -6.95 -37.60 -5.60
C ILE A 3 -5.95 -37.37 -6.74
N GLU A 4 -5.93 -38.23 -7.76
CA GLU A 4 -5.15 -38.04 -8.99
C GLU A 4 -5.52 -36.74 -9.73
N THR A 5 -6.82 -36.43 -9.85
CA THR A 5 -7.29 -35.20 -10.51
C THR A 5 -6.98 -33.97 -9.66
N LEU A 6 -7.19 -34.06 -8.34
CA LEU A 6 -6.90 -32.96 -7.43
C LEU A 6 -5.42 -32.60 -7.40
N ALA A 7 -4.53 -33.61 -7.41
CA ALA A 7 -3.10 -33.38 -7.54
C ALA A 7 -2.73 -32.72 -8.88
N GLY A 8 -3.36 -33.14 -9.98
CA GLY A 8 -3.15 -32.50 -11.28
C GLY A 8 -3.59 -31.03 -11.30
N ASN A 9 -4.66 -30.68 -10.58
CA ASN A 9 -5.13 -29.29 -10.45
C ASN A 9 -4.21 -28.44 -9.55
N ASP A 10 -3.46 -29.07 -8.65
CA ASP A 10 -2.52 -28.41 -7.73
C ASP A 10 -1.11 -28.37 -8.32
N TYR A 11 -0.80 -27.30 -9.08
CA TYR A 11 0.50 -27.06 -9.71
C TYR A 11 1.02 -28.20 -10.61
N GLU A 12 0.12 -28.89 -11.33
CA GLU A 12 0.47 -30.01 -12.23
C GLU A 12 1.18 -31.17 -11.53
N ASN A 13 0.91 -31.38 -10.24
CA ASN A 13 1.51 -32.48 -9.49
C ASN A 13 0.97 -33.84 -9.96
N VAL A 14 1.86 -34.83 -10.06
CA VAL A 14 1.51 -36.20 -10.47
C VAL A 14 1.46 -37.12 -9.26
N TYR A 15 0.26 -37.50 -8.84
CA TYR A 15 0.07 -38.48 -7.77
C TYR A 15 0.03 -39.92 -8.32
N ALA A 16 1.18 -40.61 -8.27
CA ALA A 16 1.35 -41.95 -8.85
C ALA A 16 1.40 -43.10 -7.82
N ILE A 17 0.81 -42.91 -6.64
CA ILE A 17 0.81 -43.91 -5.56
C ILE A 17 -0.33 -44.93 -5.76
N TRP A 18 -0.25 -46.08 -5.08
CA TRP A 18 -1.12 -47.26 -5.25
C TRP A 18 -2.63 -47.00 -5.10
N ASP A 19 -3.04 -45.88 -4.49
CA ASP A 19 -4.42 -45.49 -4.22
C ASP A 19 -4.90 -44.28 -5.05
N SER A 20 -4.15 -43.85 -6.08
CA SER A 20 -4.46 -42.65 -6.88
C SER A 20 -5.90 -42.58 -7.42
N GLY A 21 -6.45 -43.72 -7.86
CA GLY A 21 -7.82 -43.85 -8.36
C GLY A 21 -8.85 -44.31 -7.32
N MET A 22 -8.43 -44.58 -6.08
CA MET A 22 -9.30 -45.12 -5.03
C MET A 22 -9.60 -44.10 -3.92
N THR A 23 -8.65 -43.23 -3.62
CA THR A 23 -8.83 -42.18 -2.62
C THR A 23 -9.55 -40.99 -3.22
N MET A 24 -10.63 -40.57 -2.55
CA MET A 24 -11.42 -39.40 -2.92
C MET A 24 -11.07 -38.24 -1.99
N GLY A 25 -10.94 -37.04 -2.56
CA GLY A 25 -10.77 -35.80 -1.80
C GLY A 25 -11.80 -34.75 -2.22
N CYS A 26 -11.86 -33.66 -1.47
CA CYS A 26 -12.62 -32.48 -1.86
C CYS A 26 -11.66 -31.40 -2.38
N SER A 27 -12.04 -30.74 -3.48
CA SER A 27 -11.46 -29.44 -3.84
C SER A 27 -12.13 -28.42 -2.93
N CYS A 28 -11.38 -27.86 -1.99
CA CYS A 28 -11.95 -26.92 -1.04
C CYS A 28 -12.01 -25.52 -1.63
N ASP A 29 -13.08 -24.80 -1.26
CA ASP A 29 -13.16 -23.36 -1.50
C ASP A 29 -12.03 -22.67 -0.71
N ALA A 30 -11.61 -21.50 -1.20
CA ALA A 30 -10.52 -20.74 -0.60
C ALA A 30 -10.72 -20.48 0.91
N GLY A 31 -9.64 -20.68 1.69
CA GLY A 31 -9.65 -20.56 3.15
C GLY A 31 -10.26 -21.74 3.90
N TYR A 32 -10.73 -22.78 3.21
CA TYR A 32 -11.13 -24.06 3.79
C TYR A 32 -10.13 -25.16 3.45
N THR A 33 -9.86 -26.03 4.41
CA THR A 33 -8.86 -27.09 4.33
C THR A 33 -9.36 -28.37 5.00
N GLY A 34 -8.55 -29.41 4.91
CA GLY A 34 -8.82 -30.74 5.44
C GLY A 34 -9.62 -31.65 4.49
N PRO A 35 -9.78 -32.92 4.86
CA PRO A 35 -10.30 -33.97 3.97
C PRO A 35 -11.77 -33.79 3.56
N ASN A 36 -12.51 -32.94 4.28
CA ASN A 36 -13.91 -32.63 4.03
C ASN A 36 -14.17 -31.12 3.91
N CYS A 37 -13.12 -30.29 3.76
CA CYS A 37 -13.22 -28.82 3.72
C CYS A 37 -13.93 -28.18 4.92
N ALA A 38 -14.02 -28.87 6.06
CA ALA A 38 -14.69 -28.34 7.24
C ALA A 38 -13.76 -27.52 8.15
N VAL A 39 -12.44 -27.59 7.92
CA VAL A 39 -11.47 -26.83 8.71
C VAL A 39 -11.26 -25.49 8.02
N LYS A 40 -11.42 -24.38 8.74
CA LYS A 40 -11.10 -23.05 8.22
C LYS A 40 -9.67 -22.71 8.59
N GLU A 41 -8.88 -22.24 7.62
CA GLU A 41 -7.53 -21.75 7.90
C GLU A 41 -7.57 -20.51 8.80
N CYS A 42 -6.57 -20.36 9.66
CA CYS A 42 -6.45 -19.18 10.52
C CYS A 42 -6.19 -17.94 9.69
N LYS A 43 -6.75 -16.80 10.12
CA LYS A 43 -6.47 -15.51 9.50
C LYS A 43 -5.08 -15.02 9.93
N TYR A 44 -4.27 -14.58 8.98
CA TYR A 44 -2.86 -14.20 9.13
C TYR A 44 -2.61 -12.76 9.62
N GLY A 45 -2.88 -12.38 10.86
CA GLY A 45 -2.74 -10.98 11.29
C GLY A 45 -1.79 -10.79 12.48
N ILE A 46 -1.58 -9.53 12.86
CA ILE A 46 -1.04 -9.21 14.19
C ILE A 46 -2.00 -9.74 15.23
N ASP A 47 -1.48 -10.45 16.23
CA ASP A 47 -2.26 -10.87 17.39
C ASP A 47 -2.81 -9.61 18.09
N PRO A 48 -4.15 -9.42 18.13
CA PRO A 48 -4.76 -8.25 18.75
C PRO A 48 -4.42 -8.11 20.25
N LEU A 49 -3.87 -9.16 20.87
CA LEU A 49 -3.47 -9.17 22.27
C LEU A 49 -2.13 -8.47 22.54
N TYR A 50 -1.26 -8.31 21.53
CA TYR A 50 0.07 -7.70 21.68
C TYR A 50 0.18 -6.40 20.87
N LEU A 51 0.08 -5.28 21.58
CA LEU A 51 0.50 -3.96 21.11
C LEU A 51 1.88 -3.67 21.70
N ASP A 52 2.94 -4.07 21.03
CA ASP A 52 4.27 -3.51 21.29
C ASP A 52 4.57 -2.39 20.30
N ASP A 53 5.58 -1.58 20.62
CA ASP A 53 6.14 -0.51 19.79
C ASP A 53 6.82 -1.03 18.51
N ASP A 54 6.87 -2.35 18.34
CA ASP A 54 7.33 -3.07 17.16
C ASP A 54 6.17 -3.73 16.38
N ALA A 55 4.92 -3.55 16.82
CA ALA A 55 3.73 -4.04 16.13
C ALA A 55 3.51 -3.25 14.85
N THR A 56 4.11 -3.71 13.76
CA THR A 56 3.95 -3.07 12.45
C THR A 56 2.61 -3.49 11.84
N ALA A 57 1.52 -2.86 12.25
CA ALA A 57 0.20 -3.09 11.66
C ALA A 57 0.26 -2.95 10.14
N ARG A 58 0.22 -4.11 9.45
CA ARG A 58 0.15 -4.19 7.99
C ARG A 58 -1.28 -3.93 7.59
N MET A 59 -1.62 -2.65 7.55
CA MET A 59 -2.91 -2.14 7.18
C MET A 59 -2.75 -1.45 5.83
N THR A 60 -3.66 -1.76 4.91
CA THR A 60 -3.79 -1.00 3.67
C THR A 60 -5.10 -0.25 3.69
N GLU A 61 -5.02 1.02 3.37
CA GLU A 61 -6.17 1.85 3.07
C GLU A 61 -6.36 1.87 1.55
N THR A 62 -7.48 1.33 1.09
CA THR A 62 -7.85 1.30 -0.33
C THR A 62 -8.79 2.46 -0.62
N PHE A 63 -8.40 3.30 -1.56
CA PHE A 63 -9.18 4.43 -2.03
C PHE A 63 -9.94 4.03 -3.29
N ILE A 64 -11.22 4.38 -3.34
CA ILE A 64 -12.08 4.23 -4.51
C ILE A 64 -12.62 5.62 -4.85
N ASP A 65 -12.14 6.19 -5.93
CA ASP A 65 -12.62 7.46 -6.48
C ASP A 65 -13.60 7.17 -7.62
N ILE A 66 -14.83 7.66 -7.52
CA ILE A 66 -15.83 7.58 -8.59
C ILE A 66 -16.34 8.99 -8.86
N GLY A 67 -16.20 9.46 -10.10
CA GLY A 67 -16.64 10.80 -10.46
C GLY A 67 -16.84 11.02 -11.95
N GLY A 68 -17.40 12.19 -12.28
CA GLY A 68 -17.61 12.60 -13.66
C GLY A 68 -17.86 14.10 -13.80
N THR A 69 -17.78 14.61 -15.03
CA THR A 69 -17.85 16.06 -15.33
C THR A 69 -19.17 16.72 -14.88
N ASN A 70 -20.25 15.95 -14.73
CA ASN A 70 -21.58 16.46 -14.40
C ASN A 70 -22.25 15.61 -13.32
N GLY A 71 -21.47 15.20 -12.33
CA GLY A 71 -21.90 14.30 -11.27
C GLY A 71 -22.11 12.87 -11.73
N VAL A 72 -22.40 12.01 -10.76
CA VAL A 72 -22.62 10.59 -10.98
C VAL A 72 -23.83 10.13 -10.16
N GLU A 73 -24.68 9.32 -10.78
CA GLU A 73 -25.79 8.62 -10.14
C GLU A 73 -25.96 7.23 -10.75
N GLY A 74 -26.50 6.29 -9.97
CA GLY A 74 -26.79 4.94 -10.45
C GLY A 74 -26.25 3.88 -9.50
N THR A 75 -25.80 2.75 -10.07
CA THR A 75 -25.24 1.65 -9.30
C THR A 75 -23.90 1.18 -9.83
N TYR A 76 -23.04 0.69 -8.95
CA TYR A 76 -21.78 0.02 -9.26
C TYR A 76 -21.62 -1.21 -8.35
N ALA A 77 -20.74 -2.14 -8.71
CA ALA A 77 -20.34 -3.26 -7.90
C ALA A 77 -18.82 -3.21 -7.68
N ILE A 78 -18.36 -3.81 -6.59
CA ILE A 78 -16.94 -3.95 -6.29
C ILE A 78 -16.58 -5.42 -6.49
N LYS A 79 -15.53 -5.68 -7.27
CA LYS A 79 -14.86 -6.99 -7.29
C LYS A 79 -13.74 -6.96 -6.27
N PHE A 80 -13.93 -7.76 -5.24
CA PHE A 80 -12.97 -8.03 -4.19
C PHE A 80 -12.21 -9.31 -4.54
N TYR A 81 -10.89 -9.30 -4.38
CA TYR A 81 -10.07 -10.49 -4.52
C TYR A 81 -9.64 -10.95 -3.14
N ASP A 82 -9.80 -12.23 -2.82
CA ASP A 82 -9.25 -12.76 -1.57
C ASP A 82 -7.73 -12.99 -1.65
N VAL A 83 -7.15 -13.44 -0.55
CA VAL A 83 -5.70 -13.76 -0.47
C VAL A 83 -5.26 -14.89 -1.39
N PHE A 84 -6.22 -15.69 -1.87
CA PHE A 84 -5.99 -16.84 -2.74
C PHE A 84 -6.22 -16.47 -4.23
N GLY A 85 -6.65 -15.23 -4.50
CA GLY A 85 -6.90 -14.71 -5.84
C GLY A 85 -8.31 -15.00 -6.40
N GLU A 86 -9.22 -15.56 -5.61
CA GLU A 86 -10.62 -15.73 -5.99
C GLU A 86 -11.35 -14.39 -6.01
N ASP A 87 -12.17 -14.16 -7.04
CA ASP A 87 -12.95 -12.93 -7.18
C ASP A 87 -14.37 -13.06 -6.61
N TYR A 88 -14.76 -12.04 -5.85
CA TYR A 88 -16.04 -11.91 -5.19
C TYR A 88 -16.67 -10.57 -5.59
N SER A 89 -17.84 -10.61 -6.22
CA SER A 89 -18.56 -9.41 -6.63
C SER A 89 -19.65 -9.05 -5.63
N THR A 90 -19.68 -7.78 -5.19
CA THR A 90 -20.73 -7.30 -4.29
C THR A 90 -22.09 -7.21 -5.00
N ALA A 91 -23.17 -7.17 -4.20
CA ALA A 91 -24.44 -6.68 -4.71
C ALA A 91 -24.31 -5.22 -5.23
N PRO A 92 -25.17 -4.77 -6.16
CA PRO A 92 -25.11 -3.41 -6.68
C PRO A 92 -25.26 -2.35 -5.58
N ILE A 93 -24.25 -1.51 -5.43
CA ILE A 93 -24.15 -0.39 -4.50
C ILE A 93 -24.61 0.87 -5.22
N LYS A 94 -25.49 1.64 -4.60
CA LYS A 94 -25.97 2.91 -5.16
C LYS A 94 -24.95 4.02 -4.94
N ILE A 95 -24.93 4.99 -5.86
CA ILE A 95 -24.19 6.24 -5.68
C ILE A 95 -25.04 7.40 -6.22
N SER A 96 -24.93 8.56 -5.58
CA SER A 96 -25.48 9.82 -6.12
C SER A 96 -24.67 10.99 -5.60
N THR A 97 -24.12 11.81 -6.49
CA THR A 97 -23.47 13.06 -6.06
C THR A 97 -24.45 14.20 -5.80
N ALA A 98 -25.70 14.07 -6.28
CA ALA A 98 -26.77 15.03 -6.02
C ALA A 98 -27.46 14.80 -4.66
N ASN A 99 -27.46 13.56 -4.16
CA ASN A 99 -28.03 13.19 -2.87
C ASN A 99 -26.99 12.46 -2.01
N THR A 100 -26.38 13.20 -1.07
CA THR A 100 -25.35 12.70 -0.16
C THR A 100 -25.84 11.64 0.84
N GLY A 101 -27.15 11.39 0.93
CA GLY A 101 -27.72 10.28 1.69
C GLY A 101 -27.70 8.93 0.96
N VAL A 102 -27.16 8.87 -0.26
CA VAL A 102 -27.08 7.67 -1.10
C VAL A 102 -25.61 7.36 -1.41
N GLY A 103 -25.25 6.08 -1.39
CA GLY A 103 -23.86 5.64 -1.52
C GLY A 103 -23.06 5.97 -0.26
N THR A 104 -23.68 5.79 0.89
CA THR A 104 -23.02 6.04 2.18
C THR A 104 -22.00 4.94 2.48
N CYS A 105 -21.02 5.23 3.34
CA CYS A 105 -20.11 4.20 3.86
C CYS A 105 -20.84 3.00 4.48
N SER A 106 -22.03 3.21 5.06
CA SER A 106 -22.83 2.11 5.62
C SER A 106 -23.34 1.16 4.55
N GLU A 107 -23.77 1.66 3.39
CA GLU A 107 -24.25 0.83 2.27
C GLU A 107 -23.09 0.05 1.65
N LEU A 108 -21.93 0.70 1.51
CA LEU A 108 -20.72 0.10 0.95
C LEU A 108 -20.17 -1.00 1.86
N THR A 109 -20.00 -0.74 3.15
CA THR A 109 -19.55 -1.74 4.14
C THR A 109 -20.51 -2.91 4.25
N THR A 110 -21.83 -2.66 4.25
CA THR A 110 -22.83 -3.73 4.24
C THR A 110 -22.71 -4.62 3.00
N ALA A 111 -22.45 -4.04 1.82
CA ALA A 111 -22.30 -4.81 0.58
C ALA A 111 -21.02 -5.66 0.57
N LEU A 112 -19.92 -5.14 1.12
CA LEU A 112 -18.66 -5.88 1.29
C LEU A 112 -18.77 -7.01 2.32
N GLU A 113 -19.36 -6.74 3.48
CA GLU A 113 -19.52 -7.73 4.55
C GLU A 113 -20.59 -8.80 4.23
N ALA A 114 -21.46 -8.55 3.24
CA ALA A 114 -22.44 -9.50 2.73
C ALA A 114 -21.87 -10.48 1.69
N LEU A 115 -20.58 -10.37 1.34
CA LEU A 115 -19.93 -11.33 0.45
C LEU A 115 -20.00 -12.76 1.03
N PRO A 116 -20.12 -13.79 0.17
CA PRO A 116 -20.26 -15.17 0.61
C PRO A 116 -19.02 -15.64 1.39
N ASN A 117 -19.14 -16.80 2.05
CA ASN A 117 -18.06 -17.47 2.79
C ASN A 117 -17.42 -16.67 3.95
N THR A 118 -18.01 -15.52 4.30
CA THR A 118 -17.45 -14.60 5.32
C THR A 118 -15.99 -14.26 4.98
N VAL A 119 -15.73 -14.05 3.68
CA VAL A 119 -14.43 -13.60 3.15
C VAL A 119 -14.04 -12.30 3.84
N ILE A 120 -14.99 -11.37 3.90
CA ILE A 120 -14.93 -10.19 4.75
C ILE A 120 -15.81 -10.44 5.98
N PRO A 121 -15.25 -10.57 7.20
CA PRO A 121 -16.05 -10.73 8.39
C PRO A 121 -16.88 -9.48 8.72
N SER A 122 -17.98 -9.68 9.44
CA SER A 122 -18.84 -8.58 9.89
C SER A 122 -18.09 -7.60 10.77
N SER A 123 -18.34 -6.31 10.59
CA SER A 123 -17.70 -5.20 11.31
C SER A 123 -16.18 -5.18 11.16
N SER A 124 -15.66 -5.59 9.99
CA SER A 124 -14.22 -5.61 9.71
C SER A 124 -13.79 -4.67 8.59
N VAL A 125 -14.67 -3.78 8.15
CA VAL A 125 -14.36 -2.75 7.17
C VAL A 125 -14.62 -1.39 7.81
N TYR A 126 -13.55 -0.62 7.99
CA TYR A 126 -13.68 0.79 8.30
C TYR A 126 -13.80 1.57 6.99
N CYS A 127 -14.78 2.46 6.91
CA CYS A 127 -15.00 3.29 5.73
C CYS A 127 -15.08 4.75 6.14
N SER A 128 -14.34 5.60 5.44
CA SER A 128 -14.58 7.04 5.43
C SER A 128 -14.90 7.49 4.01
N MET A 129 -15.70 8.56 3.88
CA MET A 129 -16.06 9.11 2.58
C MET A 129 -15.84 10.62 2.55
N SER A 130 -15.40 11.11 1.39
CA SER A 130 -15.29 12.52 1.08
C SER A 130 -15.91 12.77 -0.28
N GLN A 131 -16.61 13.89 -0.43
CA GLN A 131 -17.22 14.26 -1.71
C GLN A 131 -16.48 15.46 -2.30
N TYR A 132 -16.04 15.33 -3.56
CA TYR A 132 -15.48 16.45 -4.30
C TYR A 132 -16.59 17.17 -5.07
N SER A 133 -17.20 18.17 -4.43
CA SER A 133 -18.31 18.94 -5.02
C SER A 133 -19.46 18.03 -5.47
N THR A 134 -20.22 18.42 -6.49
CA THR A 134 -21.24 17.57 -7.11
C THR A 134 -20.65 16.59 -8.13
N LEU A 135 -19.33 16.47 -8.24
CA LEU A 135 -18.65 15.80 -9.35
C LEU A 135 -18.23 14.36 -9.05
N GLY A 136 -17.90 14.04 -7.80
CA GLY A 136 -17.46 12.69 -7.45
C GLY A 136 -17.37 12.44 -5.95
N THR A 137 -17.24 11.17 -5.60
CA THR A 137 -17.11 10.68 -4.23
C THR A 137 -15.88 9.78 -4.13
N THR A 138 -15.09 10.01 -3.07
CA THR A 138 -13.95 9.20 -2.66
C THR A 138 -14.34 8.37 -1.44
N TYR A 139 -14.14 7.07 -1.50
CA TYR A 139 -14.23 6.17 -0.37
C TYR A 139 -12.84 5.73 0.04
N ALA A 140 -12.51 5.80 1.32
CA ALA A 140 -11.30 5.20 1.87
C ALA A 140 -11.71 4.01 2.76
N LEU A 141 -11.22 2.83 2.42
CA LEU A 141 -11.57 1.55 3.02
C LEU A 141 -10.36 0.92 3.71
N THR A 142 -10.51 0.57 4.98
CA THR A 142 -9.49 -0.16 5.74
C THR A 142 -10.06 -1.49 6.19
N PHE A 143 -9.44 -2.58 5.74
CA PHE A 143 -9.85 -3.94 6.09
C PHE A 143 -9.12 -4.39 7.35
N THR A 144 -9.85 -4.55 8.45
CA THR A 144 -9.30 -4.89 9.78
C THR A 144 -9.33 -6.38 10.08
N GLY A 145 -10.10 -7.15 9.30
CA GLY A 145 -10.27 -8.60 9.44
C GLY A 145 -9.07 -9.44 8.99
N ASN A 146 -7.90 -8.81 8.85
CA ASN A 146 -6.68 -9.31 8.25
C ASN A 146 -6.85 -9.86 6.82
N PRO A 147 -6.63 -9.01 5.81
CA PRO A 147 -6.99 -9.32 4.44
C PRO A 147 -5.85 -9.94 3.61
N GLY A 148 -4.65 -10.15 4.19
CA GLY A 148 -3.48 -10.62 3.45
C GLY A 148 -3.11 -9.75 2.25
N ILE A 149 -2.42 -10.33 1.25
CA ILE A 149 -2.01 -9.61 0.03
C ILE A 149 -3.24 -9.53 -0.86
N LEU A 150 -3.99 -8.44 -0.71
CA LEU A 150 -5.12 -8.17 -1.60
C LEU A 150 -4.62 -7.65 -2.94
N LYS A 151 -5.14 -8.23 -4.01
CA LYS A 151 -5.14 -7.56 -5.31
C LYS A 151 -6.02 -6.30 -5.21
N GLU A 152 -5.65 -5.29 -5.98
CA GLU A 152 -6.41 -4.04 -6.08
C GLU A 152 -7.89 -4.32 -6.41
N LEU A 153 -8.79 -3.61 -5.73
CA LEU A 153 -10.23 -3.71 -5.96
C LEU A 153 -10.57 -3.21 -7.37
N GLU A 154 -11.53 -3.85 -8.02
CA GLU A 154 -12.03 -3.37 -9.30
C GLU A 154 -13.46 -2.83 -9.15
N VAL A 155 -13.72 -1.66 -9.72
CA VAL A 155 -15.07 -1.07 -9.77
C VAL A 155 -15.73 -1.48 -11.07
N ASP A 156 -16.82 -2.23 -10.97
CA ASP A 156 -17.65 -2.61 -12.12
C ASP A 156 -18.91 -1.76 -12.18
N TYR A 157 -19.09 -1.03 -13.27
CA TYR A 157 -20.29 -0.23 -13.55
C TYR A 157 -20.93 -0.60 -14.88
N TYR A 158 -20.73 -1.84 -15.33
CA TYR A 158 -21.39 -2.40 -16.50
C TYR A 158 -22.17 -3.66 -16.15
N ASP A 159 -23.46 -3.69 -16.50
CA ASP A 159 -24.27 -4.91 -16.45
C ASP A 159 -24.46 -5.46 -17.87
N GLY A 160 -23.72 -6.52 -18.21
CA GLY A 160 -23.77 -7.13 -19.55
C GLY A 160 -23.42 -6.16 -20.68
N GLY A 161 -22.51 -5.21 -20.43
CA GLY A 161 -22.09 -4.16 -21.36
C GLY A 161 -22.97 -2.90 -21.35
N ARG A 162 -24.00 -2.84 -20.49
CA ARG A 162 -24.81 -1.64 -20.28
C ARG A 162 -24.26 -0.83 -19.12
N PRO A 163 -23.90 0.45 -19.31
CA PRO A 163 -23.47 1.31 -18.21
C PRO A 163 -24.59 1.47 -17.17
N THR A 164 -24.26 1.28 -15.90
CA THR A 164 -25.16 1.41 -14.76
C THR A 164 -24.95 2.71 -13.98
N LEU A 165 -23.89 3.46 -14.32
CA LEU A 165 -23.66 4.82 -13.86
C LEU A 165 -24.04 5.84 -14.94
N PHE A 166 -24.68 6.91 -14.50
CA PHE A 166 -25.22 8.00 -15.28
C PHE A 166 -24.71 9.33 -14.72
N ASN A 167 -24.63 10.35 -15.55
CA ASN A 167 -24.47 11.70 -15.02
C ASN A 167 -25.81 12.27 -14.53
N GLN A 168 -25.79 13.44 -13.89
CA GLN A 168 -26.99 14.09 -13.33
C GLN A 168 -28.12 14.41 -14.35
N TRP A 169 -27.88 14.18 -15.65
CA TRP A 169 -28.86 14.38 -16.72
C TRP A 169 -29.36 13.07 -17.33
N GLY A 170 -29.00 11.92 -16.74
CA GLY A 170 -29.43 10.60 -17.18
C GLY A 170 -28.68 10.06 -18.40
N TYR A 171 -27.54 10.66 -18.78
CA TYR A 171 -26.71 10.09 -19.84
C TYR A 171 -25.78 9.01 -19.28
N ALA A 172 -25.89 7.81 -19.83
CA ALA A 172 -25.19 6.62 -19.35
C ALA A 172 -23.72 6.60 -19.80
N GLY A 173 -22.80 6.33 -18.87
CA GLY A 173 -21.38 6.06 -19.16
C GLY A 173 -20.58 7.22 -19.79
N LEU A 174 -21.13 8.43 -19.86
CA LEU A 174 -20.46 9.59 -20.47
C LEU A 174 -19.67 10.39 -19.44
N ASN A 175 -18.35 10.49 -19.63
CA ASN A 175 -17.41 11.24 -18.79
C ASN A 175 -17.44 10.82 -17.32
N ILE A 176 -17.60 9.52 -17.07
CA ILE A 176 -17.51 8.90 -15.74
C ILE A 176 -16.19 8.14 -15.69
N SER A 177 -15.42 8.35 -14.64
CA SER A 177 -14.16 7.65 -14.36
C SER A 177 -14.20 7.09 -12.95
N SER A 178 -13.69 5.87 -12.80
CA SER A 178 -13.33 5.30 -11.50
C SER A 178 -11.83 5.09 -11.44
N MET A 179 -11.23 5.33 -10.27
CA MET A 179 -9.85 5.01 -9.98
C MET A 179 -9.80 4.32 -8.63
N VAL A 180 -9.00 3.25 -8.55
CA VAL A 180 -8.67 2.60 -7.29
C VAL A 180 -7.18 2.79 -7.06
N TYR A 181 -6.78 2.97 -5.81
CA TYR A 181 -5.38 2.97 -5.41
C TYR A 181 -5.26 2.63 -3.93
N THR A 182 -4.15 2.02 -3.55
CA THR A 182 -3.88 1.62 -2.17
C THR A 182 -2.79 2.48 -1.56
N LYS A 183 -2.94 2.82 -0.28
CA LYS A 183 -1.89 3.39 0.56
C LYS A 183 -1.61 2.48 1.75
N GLY A 184 -0.38 2.53 2.22
CA GLY A 184 0.07 1.72 3.35
C GLY A 184 0.75 0.42 2.92
N VAL A 185 1.03 -0.43 3.89
CA VAL A 185 1.68 -1.73 3.69
C VAL A 185 0.61 -2.81 3.52
N PRO A 186 0.56 -3.54 2.39
CA PRO A 186 -0.33 -4.69 2.22
C PRO A 186 -0.02 -5.77 3.25
N GLY A 187 -1.03 -6.55 3.60
CA GLY A 187 -0.89 -7.69 4.50
C GLY A 187 -0.04 -8.78 3.85
N ALA A 188 1.28 -8.70 3.84
CA ALA A 188 2.11 -9.82 3.39
C ALA A 188 2.15 -10.92 4.47
N ASP A 189 2.40 -12.17 4.08
CA ASP A 189 2.67 -13.26 5.04
C ASP A 189 4.03 -13.07 5.74
N VAL A 190 4.99 -12.50 5.01
CA VAL A 190 6.35 -12.23 5.47
C VAL A 190 6.63 -10.73 5.46
N ASP A 191 7.08 -10.17 6.58
CA ASP A 191 7.76 -8.85 6.52
C ASP A 191 9.16 -9.08 6.02
N TYR A 192 9.47 -8.54 4.85
CA TYR A 192 10.86 -8.42 4.43
C TYR A 192 11.56 -7.21 5.08
N PHE A 193 10.79 -6.31 5.72
CA PHE A 193 11.27 -5.07 6.34
C PHE A 193 10.87 -5.02 7.83
N ALA A 194 11.17 -6.09 8.58
CA ALA A 194 10.93 -6.17 10.02
C ALA A 194 12.11 -5.64 10.86
N THR A 195 13.26 -5.37 10.25
CA THR A 195 14.47 -4.96 10.97
C THR A 195 14.43 -3.47 11.29
N LYS A 196 14.17 -3.14 12.55
CA LYS A 196 14.16 -1.75 13.02
C LYS A 196 15.55 -1.12 12.99
N CYS A 197 15.63 0.10 12.49
CA CYS A 197 16.79 0.97 12.67
C CYS A 197 16.82 1.53 14.08
N GLU A 198 17.47 0.81 15.00
CA GLU A 198 17.53 1.17 16.42
C GLU A 198 18.04 2.60 16.67
N GLY A 199 17.27 3.35 17.46
CA GLY A 199 17.58 4.74 17.81
C GLY A 199 17.29 5.75 16.70
N VAL A 200 16.75 5.34 15.55
CA VAL A 200 16.42 6.25 14.44
C VAL A 200 14.95 6.61 14.46
N LYS A 201 14.68 7.91 14.46
CA LYS A 201 13.36 8.51 14.27
C LYS A 201 13.45 9.56 13.19
N VAL A 202 12.42 9.64 12.35
CA VAL A 202 12.39 10.57 11.23
C VAL A 202 11.02 11.21 11.12
N LYS A 203 10.97 12.40 10.54
CA LYS A 203 9.74 12.96 9.97
C LYS A 203 9.87 12.99 8.46
N THR A 204 8.74 13.09 7.77
CA THR A 204 8.75 13.31 6.32
C THR A 204 8.37 14.75 6.01
N LYS A 205 8.88 15.30 4.90
CA LYS A 205 8.48 16.61 4.38
C LYS A 205 8.30 16.53 2.88
N PHE A 206 7.27 17.20 2.35
CA PHE A 206 7.14 17.40 0.92
C PHE A 206 8.33 18.21 0.42
N ALA A 207 8.77 17.89 -0.79
CA ALA A 207 9.76 18.70 -1.47
C ALA A 207 9.13 20.07 -1.79
N GLY A 208 9.71 21.16 -1.27
CA GLY A 208 9.30 22.52 -1.62
C GLY A 208 9.83 22.88 -3.01
N ASP A 209 8.95 23.34 -3.90
CA ASP A 209 9.22 23.65 -5.31
C ASP A 209 10.53 24.44 -5.54
N GLN A 210 11.52 23.82 -6.18
CA GLN A 210 12.73 24.50 -6.69
C GLN A 210 13.08 24.01 -8.09
N GLN A 211 12.35 24.50 -9.10
CA GLN A 211 12.88 24.67 -10.47
C GLN A 211 13.64 23.47 -11.07
N VAL A 212 13.26 22.23 -10.75
CA VAL A 212 13.78 21.06 -11.47
C VAL A 212 13.10 21.10 -12.83
N PRO A 213 13.83 21.35 -13.94
CA PRO A 213 13.20 21.54 -15.24
C PRO A 213 12.32 20.33 -15.55
N TYR A 214 11.05 20.60 -15.86
CA TYR A 214 10.01 19.62 -16.18
C TYR A 214 10.57 18.48 -17.03
N ASN A 215 10.92 17.40 -16.35
CA ASN A 215 11.13 16.10 -16.91
C ASN A 215 10.49 15.16 -15.87
N PRO A 216 9.39 14.46 -16.20
CA PRO A 216 8.55 13.71 -15.26
C PRO A 216 9.24 12.46 -14.64
N SER A 217 10.53 12.53 -14.34
CA SER A 217 11.41 11.41 -14.00
C SER A 217 12.39 11.72 -12.86
N ALA A 218 12.14 12.75 -12.03
CA ALA A 218 13.10 13.15 -10.98
C ALA A 218 13.01 12.31 -9.69
N ASN A 219 11.95 11.49 -9.48
CA ASN A 219 11.82 10.60 -8.31
C ASN A 219 12.11 11.29 -6.96
N ILE A 220 11.71 12.56 -6.82
CA ILE A 220 11.81 13.35 -5.60
C ILE A 220 10.43 13.93 -5.32
N TRP A 221 9.74 13.38 -4.32
CA TRP A 221 8.44 13.87 -3.86
C TRP A 221 8.51 14.45 -2.45
N GLY A 222 9.49 14.01 -1.67
CA GLY A 222 9.72 14.49 -0.32
C GLY A 222 11.08 14.07 0.18
N ALA A 223 11.35 14.29 1.45
CA ALA A 223 12.57 13.86 2.11
C ALA A 223 12.28 13.34 3.52
N LEU A 224 13.16 12.45 3.99
CA LEU A 224 13.32 12.22 5.43
C LEU A 224 13.99 13.45 6.04
N ARG A 225 13.41 13.97 7.11
CA ARG A 225 13.84 15.16 7.87
C ARG A 225 13.83 14.84 9.36
N ASP A 226 14.32 15.79 10.15
CA ASP A 226 14.38 15.68 11.62
C ASP A 226 15.18 14.46 12.10
N ILE A 227 16.32 14.21 11.45
CA ILE A 227 17.37 13.33 11.95
C ILE A 227 18.20 14.19 12.92
N ASP A 228 17.91 14.10 14.22
CA ASP A 228 18.26 15.05 15.27
C ASP A 228 19.76 15.13 15.58
N SER A 229 20.59 14.27 14.98
CA SER A 229 22.05 14.36 15.10
C SER A 229 22.82 13.62 13.99
N THR A 230 24.12 13.89 13.87
CA THR A 230 25.05 13.07 13.08
C THR A 230 25.05 11.60 13.51
N THR A 231 24.77 11.33 14.79
CA THR A 231 24.71 9.96 15.33
C THR A 231 23.51 9.21 14.79
N GLU A 232 22.33 9.84 14.76
CA GLU A 232 21.12 9.24 14.19
C GLU A 232 21.26 9.05 12.67
N TYR A 233 21.91 9.98 11.98
CA TYR A 233 22.25 9.81 10.57
C TYR A 233 23.16 8.61 10.35
N SER A 234 24.24 8.47 11.15
CA SER A 234 25.13 7.32 11.06
C SER A 234 24.43 6.00 11.42
N GLN A 235 23.46 6.02 12.35
CA GLN A 235 22.64 4.85 12.68
C GLN A 235 21.72 4.47 11.52
N LEU A 236 21.07 5.45 10.89
CA LEU A 236 20.24 5.22 9.69
C LEU A 236 21.08 4.69 8.54
N ALA A 237 22.18 5.36 8.21
CA ALA A 237 23.10 4.95 7.15
C ALA A 237 23.65 3.53 7.38
N LYS A 238 23.95 3.18 8.64
CA LYS A 238 24.38 1.82 9.01
C LYS A 238 23.26 0.79 8.86
N CYS A 239 22.03 1.16 9.21
CA CYS A 239 20.87 0.29 9.13
C CYS A 239 20.50 -0.05 7.69
N LEU A 240 20.52 0.95 6.79
CA LEU A 240 20.24 0.76 5.36
C LEU A 240 21.24 -0.20 4.70
N GLY A 241 22.51 -0.14 5.12
CA GLY A 241 23.52 -1.08 4.69
C GLY A 241 24.13 -0.73 3.33
N ASP A 242 24.53 -1.77 2.60
CA ASP A 242 25.06 -1.70 1.24
C ASP A 242 23.92 -1.88 0.23
N SER A 243 23.89 -1.05 -0.80
CA SER A 243 22.86 -1.02 -1.85
C SER A 243 23.15 -1.90 -3.07
N ASP A 244 24.41 -2.12 -3.42
CA ASP A 244 24.80 -2.75 -4.69
C ASP A 244 25.45 -4.13 -4.52
N GLY A 245 25.64 -4.56 -3.27
CA GLY A 245 26.23 -5.85 -2.91
C GLY A 245 27.76 -5.87 -3.00
N SER A 246 28.40 -4.71 -3.21
CA SER A 246 29.83 -4.56 -3.37
C SER A 246 30.43 -3.74 -2.23
N VAL A 247 30.99 -4.46 -1.25
CA VAL A 247 31.69 -3.85 -0.10
C VAL A 247 32.93 -3.04 -0.46
N ASP A 248 33.43 -3.17 -1.70
CA ASP A 248 34.69 -2.60 -2.17
C ASP A 248 34.59 -1.11 -2.54
N ASN A 249 33.38 -0.58 -2.78
CA ASN A 249 33.10 0.82 -3.09
C ASN A 249 32.42 1.60 -1.97
N ASN A 250 32.23 0.98 -0.80
CA ASN A 250 31.63 1.63 0.34
C ASN A 250 32.41 2.89 0.74
N VAL A 251 31.71 4.02 0.82
CA VAL A 251 32.23 5.27 1.40
C VAL A 251 31.83 5.34 2.87
N ASP A 252 32.77 5.67 3.77
CA ASP A 252 32.60 5.60 5.22
C ASP A 252 32.29 4.19 5.77
N THR A 253 31.19 4.00 6.51
CA THR A 253 30.87 2.72 7.17
C THR A 253 29.81 1.89 6.43
N THR A 254 29.20 2.41 5.35
CA THR A 254 28.16 1.75 4.54
C THR A 254 28.01 2.40 3.16
N ASP A 255 27.63 1.63 2.12
CA ASP A 255 27.30 2.16 0.79
C ASP A 255 25.80 2.45 0.65
N TRP A 256 25.38 3.57 1.23
CA TRP A 256 24.03 4.07 0.99
C TRP A 256 23.91 4.58 -0.47
N ASP A 257 22.88 4.14 -1.22
CA ASP A 257 22.75 4.51 -2.65
C ASP A 257 22.60 6.01 -2.82
N TYR A 258 23.58 6.61 -3.49
CA TYR A 258 23.53 7.99 -3.90
C TYR A 258 22.78 8.13 -5.22
N GLY A 259 22.20 9.31 -5.48
CA GLY A 259 21.62 9.59 -6.79
C GLY A 259 22.63 9.35 -7.93
N SER A 260 22.24 8.62 -8.99
CA SER A 260 23.18 8.18 -10.04
C SER A 260 23.54 9.26 -11.07
N TYR A 261 22.60 10.19 -11.33
CA TYR A 261 22.79 11.18 -12.38
C TYR A 261 23.07 12.55 -11.76
N LEU A 262 24.30 13.02 -11.96
CA LEU A 262 24.69 14.41 -11.74
C LEU A 262 25.19 14.99 -13.06
N PRO A 263 24.55 16.04 -13.61
CA PRO A 263 25.13 16.79 -14.70
C PRO A 263 26.43 17.45 -14.23
N ALA A 264 27.34 17.75 -15.18
CA ALA A 264 28.64 18.34 -14.86
C ALA A 264 28.54 19.70 -14.13
N ASP A 265 27.42 20.40 -14.31
CA ASP A 265 27.09 21.66 -13.64
C ASP A 265 26.46 21.48 -12.25
N ARG A 266 26.22 20.24 -11.80
CA ARG A 266 25.58 19.88 -10.54
C ARG A 266 24.20 20.55 -10.34
N SER A 267 23.50 20.84 -11.43
CA SER A 267 22.21 21.56 -11.40
C SER A 267 21.05 20.75 -10.82
N TYR A 268 21.12 19.41 -10.87
CA TYR A 268 20.12 18.52 -10.27
C TYR A 268 20.70 17.12 -10.05
N GLU A 269 19.98 16.29 -9.31
CA GLU A 269 20.28 14.87 -9.12
C GLU A 269 19.03 14.00 -9.38
N LYS A 270 19.23 12.70 -9.59
CA LYS A 270 18.16 11.72 -9.76
C LYS A 270 18.50 10.42 -9.05
N MET A 271 17.46 9.70 -8.63
CA MET A 271 17.57 8.38 -8.00
C MET A 271 18.48 7.43 -8.80
N GLY A 272 19.27 6.65 -8.07
CA GLY A 272 20.16 5.62 -8.58
C GLY A 272 19.46 4.40 -9.15
N GLY A 273 20.26 3.42 -9.55
CA GLY A 273 19.77 2.10 -9.93
C GLY A 273 19.41 1.23 -8.71
N ASN A 274 19.87 1.59 -7.52
CA ASN A 274 19.87 0.74 -6.33
C ASN A 274 19.23 1.42 -5.10
N PRO A 275 18.05 2.08 -5.21
CA PRO A 275 17.46 2.78 -4.08
C PRO A 275 17.12 1.80 -2.95
N HIS A 276 17.14 2.29 -1.71
CA HIS A 276 16.68 1.50 -0.57
C HIS A 276 15.17 1.56 -0.44
N ILE A 277 14.56 0.46 -0.04
CA ILE A 277 13.19 0.47 0.45
C ILE A 277 13.26 0.60 1.97
N VAL A 278 12.54 1.57 2.51
CA VAL A 278 12.31 1.70 3.95
C VAL A 278 10.83 1.58 4.25
N LYS A 279 10.53 1.07 5.43
CA LYS A 279 9.19 1.03 6.00
C LYS A 279 9.12 2.02 7.16
N LEU A 280 8.25 3.00 7.02
CA LEU A 280 7.99 4.03 8.02
C LEU A 280 6.79 3.61 8.86
N VAL A 281 6.99 3.47 10.17
CA VAL A 281 5.97 3.07 11.13
C VAL A 281 5.75 4.23 12.10
N PRO A 282 4.54 4.81 12.23
CA PRO A 282 4.29 5.93 13.15
C PRO A 282 4.77 5.61 14.57
N THR A 283 5.49 6.52 15.22
CA THR A 283 5.94 6.34 16.61
C THR A 283 4.79 6.44 17.61
N THR A 284 3.70 7.09 17.21
CA THR A 284 2.46 7.17 17.97
C THR A 284 1.33 6.56 17.15
N MET A 285 0.85 5.39 17.57
CA MET A 285 -0.34 4.77 16.99
C MET A 285 -1.60 5.41 17.56
N THR A 286 -2.43 5.99 16.69
CA THR A 286 -3.74 6.56 17.07
C THR A 286 -4.80 5.49 17.29
N ASP A 287 -4.66 4.33 16.65
CA ASP A 287 -5.50 3.14 16.82
C ASP A 287 -4.74 1.85 16.42
N TYR A 288 -5.39 0.71 16.56
CA TYR A 288 -4.85 -0.62 16.17
C TYR A 288 -4.66 -0.77 14.65
N TYR A 289 -5.15 0.18 13.85
CA TYR A 289 -5.27 0.11 12.39
C TYR A 289 -4.39 1.13 11.66
N ALA A 290 -3.50 1.81 12.39
CA ALA A 290 -2.58 2.77 11.81
C ALA A 290 -1.61 2.08 10.84
N PRO A 291 -1.62 2.46 9.54
CA PRO A 291 -0.79 1.80 8.54
C PRO A 291 0.68 2.23 8.66
N ALA A 292 1.57 1.30 8.36
CA ALA A 292 2.95 1.62 7.98
C ALA A 292 3.02 2.01 6.49
N TYR A 293 4.11 2.65 6.06
CA TYR A 293 4.28 3.09 4.67
C TYR A 293 5.62 2.66 4.09
N TYR A 294 5.61 2.07 2.90
CA TYR A 294 6.84 1.82 2.14
C TYR A 294 7.25 3.05 1.34
N HIS A 295 8.52 3.41 1.46
CA HIS A 295 9.13 4.47 0.68
C HIS A 295 10.42 3.96 0.04
N LEU A 296 10.61 4.34 -1.21
CA LEU A 296 11.92 4.26 -1.86
C LEU A 296 12.72 5.50 -1.45
N VAL A 297 13.90 5.27 -0.89
CA VAL A 297 14.82 6.32 -0.43
C VAL A 297 16.20 6.20 -1.05
N TRP A 298 16.83 7.35 -1.23
CA TRP A 298 18.20 7.45 -1.73
C TRP A 298 18.89 8.70 -1.17
N GLY A 299 20.20 8.63 -0.99
CA GLY A 299 21.01 9.68 -0.40
C GLY A 299 21.34 10.78 -1.40
N SER A 300 21.12 12.03 -1.02
CA SER A 300 21.49 13.19 -1.81
C SER A 300 23.01 13.35 -1.92
N GLN A 301 23.50 13.60 -3.14
CA GLN A 301 24.87 14.05 -3.40
C GLN A 301 25.00 15.58 -3.31
N LEU A 302 23.89 16.32 -3.45
CA LEU A 302 23.87 17.79 -3.48
C LEU A 302 23.52 18.44 -2.14
N GLU A 303 22.63 17.81 -1.36
CA GLU A 303 22.05 18.35 -0.13
C GLU A 303 22.58 17.66 1.14
N THR A 304 22.84 18.49 2.15
CA THR A 304 23.15 18.10 3.53
C THR A 304 22.08 18.63 4.46
N TYR A 305 21.79 17.91 5.54
CA TYR A 305 20.80 18.27 6.55
C TYR A 305 21.31 19.42 7.44
N ASN A 306 20.77 20.64 7.25
CA ASN A 306 20.94 21.75 8.20
C ASN A 306 19.65 22.58 8.26
N ASN A 307 18.96 22.52 9.40
CA ASN A 307 17.69 23.20 9.65
C ASN A 307 17.80 24.69 10.01
N TYR A 308 18.97 25.34 9.96
CA TYR A 308 19.09 26.74 10.43
C TYR A 308 19.82 27.75 9.55
N THR A 309 20.53 27.36 8.50
CA THR A 309 21.14 28.33 7.57
C THR A 309 21.17 27.73 6.18
N GLY A 310 20.36 28.27 5.27
CA GLY A 310 20.30 27.86 3.87
C GLY A 310 21.63 28.08 3.14
N THR A 311 22.54 27.12 3.25
CA THR A 311 23.74 27.02 2.43
C THR A 311 23.91 25.59 1.95
N TYR A 312 23.66 25.40 0.65
CA TYR A 312 24.09 24.24 -0.11
C TYR A 312 25.61 24.24 -0.18
N GLU A 313 26.28 23.49 0.70
CA GLU A 313 27.66 23.06 0.47
C GLU A 313 28.14 22.11 1.57
N GLY A 314 28.25 20.82 1.23
CA GLY A 314 29.48 20.02 1.38
C GLY A 314 30.16 19.87 2.74
N ASN A 315 29.58 20.31 3.86
CA ASN A 315 30.20 20.12 5.17
C ASN A 315 30.01 18.64 5.61
N PRO A 316 31.10 17.86 5.75
CA PRO A 316 31.05 16.46 6.19
C PRO A 316 30.60 16.29 7.65
N GLU A 317 30.49 17.38 8.42
CA GLU A 317 29.96 17.36 9.79
C GLU A 317 28.43 17.21 9.85
N TYR A 318 27.71 17.30 8.72
CA TYR A 318 26.25 17.14 8.69
C TYR A 318 25.84 15.94 7.82
N GLY A 319 24.81 15.20 8.27
CA GLY A 319 24.24 14.08 7.51
C GLY A 319 23.68 14.50 6.15
N LYS A 320 23.54 13.56 5.22
CA LYS A 320 22.89 13.79 3.91
C LYS A 320 21.38 13.83 4.03
N VAL A 321 20.73 14.49 3.08
CA VAL A 321 19.26 14.39 2.91
C VAL A 321 18.95 13.06 2.22
N PHE A 322 18.00 12.30 2.75
CA PHE A 322 17.43 11.15 2.05
C PHE A 322 16.15 11.56 1.35
N TRP A 323 16.14 11.47 0.03
CA TRP A 323 14.97 11.77 -0.79
C TRP A 323 14.00 10.60 -0.81
N LEU A 324 12.71 10.91 -0.85
CA LEU A 324 11.60 9.98 -1.00
C LEU A 324 11.13 10.01 -2.47
N ALA A 325 11.15 8.86 -3.13
CA ALA A 325 10.61 8.71 -4.49
C ALA A 325 9.09 8.51 -4.52
N SER A 326 8.45 8.43 -3.36
CA SER A 326 7.00 8.47 -3.18
C SER A 326 6.60 9.66 -2.29
N PRO A 327 5.40 10.24 -2.48
CA PRO A 327 4.95 11.37 -1.69
C PRO A 327 4.88 11.02 -0.20
N PRO A 328 5.37 11.91 0.68
CA PRO A 328 5.07 11.89 2.12
C PRO A 328 3.59 11.70 2.40
N VAL A 329 3.26 10.95 3.45
CA VAL A 329 1.87 10.78 3.89
C VAL A 329 1.47 11.82 4.93
N SER A 330 2.41 12.20 5.80
CA SER A 330 2.20 13.24 6.80
C SER A 330 3.50 13.95 7.12
N GLU A 331 3.41 15.28 7.20
CA GLU A 331 4.54 16.13 7.53
C GLU A 331 4.73 16.41 9.02
N THR A 332 3.78 15.97 9.84
CA THR A 332 3.74 16.23 11.28
C THR A 332 4.10 15.00 12.10
N ASP A 333 3.84 13.83 11.55
CA ASP A 333 4.02 12.58 12.24
C ASP A 333 5.50 12.17 12.27
N GLU A 334 5.89 11.56 13.38
CA GLU A 334 7.22 10.98 13.58
C GLU A 334 7.13 9.47 13.32
N TYR A 335 8.15 8.91 12.69
CA TYR A 335 8.20 7.52 12.27
C TYR A 335 9.46 6.82 12.78
N HIS A 336 9.30 5.56 13.18
CA HIS A 336 10.39 4.58 13.22
C HIS A 336 10.71 4.12 11.79
N VAL A 337 11.99 3.87 11.53
CA VAL A 337 12.48 3.37 10.24
C VAL A 337 12.81 1.89 10.37
N TYR A 338 12.36 1.11 9.38
CA TYR A 338 12.62 -0.30 9.19
C TYR A 338 13.05 -0.56 7.74
#